data_AF-D8QV12-F1
#
_entry.id   AF-D8QV12-F1
#
_cell.length_a   1.000
_cell.length_b   1.000
_cell.length_c   1.000
_cell.angle_alpha   90.00
_cell.angle_beta   90.00
_cell.angle_gamma   90.00
#
_symmetry.space_group_name_H-M   'P 1'
#
loop_
_entity.id
_entity.type
_entity.pdbx_description
1 polymer ?
#
loop_
_entity_poly.entity_id
_entity_poly.type
_entity_poly.pdbx_seq_one_letter_code
_entity_poly.pdbx_strand_id
1 'polypeptide(L)'
;GITNDSRDPCVDTFGTGTLPMLKHFSVVARGAPPLGGSEVVLKVPIVPKSLTAATWVDEGMVKCIRGVSYSTRISPHMANRMVDAARGVLNHLLSDAYIFTNHYTGSESGKSLGYGISLVAETTTGCILSSECVATYSGAYELQLLEDLGMQAAMSLLQEIKLGGVVDSTHQGLLFILCALCPKDVSKVRVGKLS
;
A
#
# COMPACT_ATOMS: atom_id res chain seq x y z
N GLY A 1 8.17 15.48 -5.04
CA GLY A 1 7.71 14.99 -6.35
C GLY A 1 6.20 14.83 -6.33
N ILE A 2 5.65 13.98 -7.21
CA ILE A 2 4.33 13.36 -7.07
C ILE A 2 4.56 12.07 -6.26
N THR A 3 3.75 11.78 -5.22
CA THR A 3 3.92 10.63 -4.31
C THR A 3 2.88 9.53 -4.50
N ASN A 4 1.91 9.75 -5.38
CA ASN A 4 0.80 8.85 -5.60
C ASN A 4 0.45 8.90 -7.10
N ASP A 5 0.45 7.75 -7.78
CA ASP A 5 -0.11 7.59 -9.12
C ASP A 5 -1.03 6.36 -9.12
N SER A 6 -1.82 6.19 -10.17
CA SER A 6 -2.68 5.02 -10.38
C SER A 6 -1.90 3.72 -10.65
N ARG A 7 -0.63 3.82 -11.05
CA ARG A 7 0.22 2.68 -11.45
C ARG A 7 1.43 2.46 -10.57
N ASP A 8 1.89 3.50 -9.87
CA ASP A 8 3.10 3.43 -9.04
C ASP A 8 2.72 3.29 -7.55
N PRO A 9 3.37 2.36 -6.82
CA PRO A 9 3.09 2.16 -5.40
C PRO A 9 3.24 3.45 -4.61
N CYS A 10 2.23 3.79 -3.81
CA CYS A 10 2.27 5.01 -3.01
C CYS A 10 3.21 4.86 -1.81
N VAL A 11 3.54 6.01 -1.22
CA VAL A 11 4.46 6.07 -0.06
C VAL A 11 3.97 5.25 1.14
N ASP A 12 2.66 5.06 1.30
CA ASP A 12 2.13 4.21 2.37
C ASP A 12 2.37 2.74 2.08
N THR A 13 2.09 2.31 0.85
CA THR A 13 2.40 0.96 0.36
C THR A 13 3.89 0.65 0.47
N PHE A 14 4.76 1.62 0.18
CA PHE A 14 6.18 1.53 0.53
C PHE A 14 6.38 1.40 2.05
N GLY A 15 5.84 2.34 2.82
CA GLY A 15 5.79 2.40 4.29
C GLY A 15 5.55 1.08 4.98
N THR A 16 4.47 0.42 4.60
CA THR A 16 3.87 -0.72 5.31
C THR A 16 4.01 -2.03 4.56
N GLY A 17 4.19 -2.04 3.24
CA GLY A 17 4.36 -3.24 2.42
C GLY A 17 5.83 -3.49 2.08
N THR A 18 6.45 -2.60 1.30
CA THR A 18 7.84 -2.78 0.84
C THR A 18 8.85 -2.77 2.00
N LEU A 19 8.62 -1.92 3.00
CA LEU A 19 9.64 -1.61 4.00
C LEU A 19 9.75 -2.64 5.13
N PRO A 20 8.68 -3.32 5.56
CA PRO A 20 8.83 -4.50 6.41
C PRO A 20 9.60 -5.64 5.73
N MET A 21 9.56 -5.76 4.39
CA MET A 21 10.47 -6.66 3.66
C MET A 21 11.94 -6.26 3.82
N LEU A 22 12.23 -4.99 4.13
CA LEU A 22 13.57 -4.41 4.26
C LEU A 22 13.97 -4.00 5.70
N LYS A 23 13.12 -4.31 6.70
CA LYS A 23 13.26 -3.93 8.13
C LYS A 23 13.46 -2.42 8.40
N HIS A 24 12.38 -1.78 8.91
CA HIS A 24 12.29 -0.51 9.68
C HIS A 24 12.42 0.84 8.94
N PHE A 25 11.34 1.63 8.77
CA PHE A 25 11.41 3.09 8.54
C PHE A 25 10.17 3.89 8.99
N SER A 26 10.24 5.23 8.86
CA SER A 26 9.19 6.22 9.10
C SER A 26 9.17 7.29 7.99
N VAL A 27 7.99 7.88 7.70
CA VAL A 27 7.73 8.82 6.59
C VAL A 27 7.41 10.23 7.14
N VAL A 28 7.80 11.30 6.42
CA VAL A 28 7.67 12.72 6.87
C VAL A 28 6.66 13.59 6.08
N ALA A 29 6.43 13.45 4.76
CA ALA A 29 5.42 14.26 4.02
C ALA A 29 4.90 13.65 2.69
N ARG A 30 3.73 14.12 2.18
CA ARG A 30 2.98 13.59 1.00
C ARG A 30 2.60 14.67 -0.05
N GLY A 31 2.35 14.28 -1.32
CA GLY A 31 1.91 15.20 -2.39
C GLY A 31 1.44 14.54 -3.68
N ALA A 32 0.18 14.79 -4.08
CA ALA A 32 -0.51 14.16 -5.22
C ALA A 32 -0.24 14.82 -6.61
N PRO A 33 -0.56 14.16 -7.75
CA PRO A 33 -0.52 14.75 -9.09
C PRO A 33 -1.54 15.89 -9.24
N PRO A 34 -1.41 16.86 -10.18
CA PRO A 34 -0.35 17.03 -11.18
C PRO A 34 0.83 17.95 -10.77
N LEU A 35 0.69 18.80 -9.74
CA LEU A 35 1.72 19.78 -9.37
C LEU A 35 2.72 19.25 -8.32
N GLY A 36 2.47 18.10 -7.72
CA GLY A 36 3.33 17.48 -6.70
C GLY A 36 3.57 18.39 -5.49
N GLY A 37 4.81 18.40 -4.98
CA GLY A 37 5.28 19.33 -3.93
C GLY A 37 5.69 18.67 -2.62
N SER A 38 5.88 17.36 -2.62
CA SER A 38 6.23 16.57 -1.43
C SER A 38 7.68 16.16 -1.35
N GLU A 39 8.16 15.96 -0.13
CA GLU A 39 9.50 15.47 0.18
C GLU A 39 9.39 14.16 0.98
N VAL A 40 10.08 13.12 0.52
CA VAL A 40 10.15 11.83 1.20
C VAL A 40 11.62 11.58 1.53
N VAL A 41 11.91 11.43 2.82
CA VAL A 41 13.27 11.13 3.29
C VAL A 41 13.38 9.63 3.52
N LEU A 42 14.08 8.93 2.61
CA LEU A 42 14.39 7.51 2.74
C LEU A 42 15.76 7.33 3.40
N LYS A 43 15.82 6.64 4.53
CA LYS A 43 17.08 6.36 5.26
C LYS A 43 17.29 4.87 5.46
N VAL A 44 17.88 4.15 4.50
CA VAL A 44 18.12 2.69 4.60
C VAL A 44 19.41 2.39 5.39
N PRO A 45 19.40 1.54 6.45
CA PRO A 45 20.63 1.12 7.10
C PRO A 45 21.44 0.24 6.15
N ILE A 46 22.76 0.41 6.20
CA ILE A 46 23.68 -0.45 5.45
C ILE A 46 23.58 -1.85 6.02
N VAL A 47 23.26 -2.84 5.19
CA VAL A 47 23.32 -4.26 5.58
C VAL A 47 24.80 -4.65 5.66
N PRO A 48 25.36 -4.92 6.86
CA PRO A 48 26.80 -5.12 7.01
C PRO A 48 27.27 -6.50 6.55
N LYS A 49 26.35 -7.41 6.23
CA LYS A 49 26.58 -8.78 5.72
C LYS A 49 25.83 -8.99 4.41
N SER A 50 26.15 -10.04 3.68
CA SER A 50 25.37 -10.46 2.52
C SER A 50 23.93 -10.79 2.92
N LEU A 51 22.99 -10.65 1.99
CA LEU A 51 21.64 -11.19 2.15
C LEU A 51 21.71 -12.70 2.38
N THR A 52 20.67 -13.27 2.99
CA THR A 52 20.56 -14.72 3.26
C THR A 52 19.41 -15.29 2.44
N ALA A 53 19.58 -16.50 1.90
CA ALA A 53 18.50 -17.17 1.19
C ALA A 53 17.25 -17.28 2.07
N ALA A 54 16.11 -16.90 1.50
CA ALA A 54 14.83 -16.90 2.19
C ALA A 54 14.04 -18.15 1.82
N THR A 55 13.48 -18.83 2.82
CA THR A 55 12.42 -19.82 2.63
C THR A 55 11.11 -19.20 3.08
N TRP A 56 10.32 -18.73 2.13
CA TRP A 56 9.07 -18.03 2.38
C TRP A 56 7.94 -18.65 1.55
N VAL A 57 7.39 -19.74 2.07
CA VAL A 57 6.44 -20.60 1.35
C VAL A 57 5.04 -20.55 1.96
N ASP A 58 4.94 -20.19 3.24
CA ASP A 58 3.69 -20.18 4.00
C ASP A 58 3.06 -18.78 4.01
N GLU A 59 1.95 -18.60 3.28
CA GLU A 59 1.18 -17.36 3.31
C GLU A 59 0.44 -17.12 4.64
N GLY A 60 0.23 -18.15 5.45
CA GLY A 60 -0.54 -18.05 6.68
C GLY A 60 -1.99 -17.58 6.48
N MET A 61 -2.60 -17.12 7.57
CA MET A 61 -3.97 -16.55 7.56
C MET A 61 -3.91 -15.05 7.80
N VAL A 62 -4.78 -14.28 7.16
CA VAL A 62 -4.91 -12.84 7.43
C VAL A 62 -5.38 -12.63 8.86
N LYS A 63 -4.56 -11.99 9.69
CA LYS A 63 -4.85 -11.73 11.11
C LYS A 63 -5.62 -10.42 11.27
N CYS A 64 -5.22 -9.39 10.52
CA CYS A 64 -5.78 -8.06 10.64
C CYS A 64 -5.55 -7.26 9.35
N ILE A 65 -6.39 -6.25 9.17
CA ILE A 65 -6.25 -5.29 8.08
C ILE A 65 -6.02 -3.92 8.68
N ARG A 66 -4.99 -3.24 8.18
CA ARG A 66 -4.68 -1.85 8.48
C ARG A 66 -4.80 -1.03 7.20
N GLY A 67 -5.00 0.26 7.31
CA GLY A 67 -5.04 1.10 6.13
C GLY A 67 -4.95 2.57 6.47
N VAL A 68 -4.71 3.38 5.45
CA VAL A 68 -4.73 4.83 5.53
C VAL A 68 -5.58 5.36 4.39
N SER A 69 -6.65 6.06 4.74
CA SER A 69 -7.41 6.90 3.83
C SER A 69 -6.93 8.34 3.99
N TYR A 70 -6.58 8.99 2.88
CA TYR A 70 -6.10 10.36 2.92
C TYR A 70 -6.89 11.27 2.00
N SER A 71 -6.90 12.56 2.36
CA SER A 71 -7.47 13.63 1.56
C SER A 71 -6.58 14.88 1.64
N THR A 72 -6.34 15.53 0.49
CA THR A 72 -5.51 16.73 0.36
C THR A 72 -6.32 17.85 -0.27
N ARG A 73 -6.34 19.03 0.36
CA ARG A 73 -7.03 20.25 -0.11
C ARG A 73 -8.55 20.14 -0.33
N ILE A 74 -9.17 19.03 0.05
CA ILE A 74 -10.62 18.80 0.03
C ILE A 74 -11.15 18.57 1.45
N SER A 75 -12.47 18.41 1.60
CA SER A 75 -13.08 18.13 2.91
C SER A 75 -12.61 16.80 3.51
N PRO A 76 -12.33 16.73 4.83
CA PRO A 76 -12.00 15.48 5.51
C PRO A 76 -13.14 14.46 5.48
N HIS A 77 -14.37 14.90 5.23
CA HIS A 77 -15.52 14.01 5.08
C HIS A 77 -15.34 13.01 3.94
N MET A 78 -14.54 13.36 2.92
CA MET A 78 -14.24 12.49 1.79
C MET A 78 -13.45 11.24 2.24
N ALA A 79 -12.49 11.40 3.17
CA ALA A 79 -11.73 10.29 3.73
C ALA A 79 -12.62 9.32 4.52
N ASN A 80 -13.53 9.86 5.33
CA ASN A 80 -14.47 9.04 6.12
C ASN A 80 -15.38 8.18 5.23
N ARG A 81 -15.94 8.75 4.14
CA ARG A 81 -16.78 8.00 3.19
C ARG A 81 -16.04 6.83 2.54
N MET A 82 -14.77 7.00 2.18
CA MET A 82 -13.94 5.90 1.66
C MET A 82 -13.72 4.79 2.70
N VAL A 83 -13.50 5.18 3.96
CA VAL A 83 -13.35 4.22 5.07
C VAL A 83 -14.61 3.40 5.28
N ASP A 84 -15.77 4.05 5.27
CA ASP A 84 -17.06 3.37 5.46
C ASP A 84 -17.34 2.38 4.33
N ALA A 85 -17.05 2.76 3.08
CA ALA A 85 -17.19 1.88 1.92
C ALA A 85 -16.24 0.68 1.98
N ALA A 86 -14.96 0.90 2.31
CA ALA A 86 -13.99 -0.19 2.46
C ALA A 86 -14.38 -1.14 3.60
N ARG A 87 -14.80 -0.60 4.76
CA ARG A 87 -15.28 -1.39 5.90
C ARG A 87 -16.55 -2.17 5.57
N GLY A 88 -17.44 -1.61 4.76
CA GLY A 88 -18.65 -2.29 4.29
C GLY A 88 -18.32 -3.62 3.61
N VAL A 89 -17.23 -3.69 2.85
CA VAL A 89 -16.77 -4.95 2.22
C VAL A 89 -15.98 -5.82 3.21
N LEU A 90 -15.01 -5.24 3.92
CA LEU A 90 -14.05 -6.00 4.74
C LEU A 90 -14.69 -6.62 5.99
N ASN A 91 -15.65 -5.94 6.63
CA ASN A 91 -16.26 -6.41 7.87
C ASN A 91 -17.11 -7.69 7.69
N HIS A 92 -17.50 -8.03 6.45
CA HIS A 92 -18.14 -9.31 6.15
C HIS A 92 -17.18 -10.51 6.30
N LEU A 93 -15.87 -10.27 6.23
CA LEU A 93 -14.85 -11.31 6.24
C LEU A 93 -14.01 -11.28 7.52
N LEU A 94 -13.69 -10.08 8.02
CA LEU A 94 -12.80 -9.89 9.15
C LEU A 94 -13.19 -8.66 9.97
N SER A 95 -13.36 -8.83 11.28
CA SER A 95 -13.78 -7.75 12.18
C SER A 95 -12.64 -6.79 12.58
N ASP A 96 -11.38 -7.24 12.54
CA ASP A 96 -10.20 -6.42 12.86
C ASP A 96 -9.69 -5.64 11.62
N ALA A 97 -10.52 -4.73 11.10
CA ALA A 97 -10.20 -3.81 10.02
C ALA A 97 -10.13 -2.36 10.53
N TYR A 98 -8.91 -1.85 10.69
CA TYR A 98 -8.67 -0.50 11.20
C TYR A 98 -8.02 0.39 10.15
N ILE A 99 -8.75 1.41 9.70
CA ILE A 99 -8.30 2.35 8.67
C ILE A 99 -8.16 3.74 9.31
N PHE A 100 -6.96 4.31 9.24
CA PHE A 100 -6.66 5.66 9.71
C PHE A 100 -7.11 6.69 8.66
N THR A 101 -7.61 7.83 9.11
CA THR A 101 -7.98 8.95 8.24
C THR A 101 -6.98 10.09 8.41
N ASN A 102 -6.31 10.46 7.33
CA ASN A 102 -5.39 11.59 7.31
C ASN A 102 -5.96 12.71 6.43
N HIS A 103 -6.00 13.92 6.98
CA HIS A 103 -6.42 15.11 6.26
C HIS A 103 -5.27 16.10 6.22
N TYR A 104 -4.87 16.49 5.02
CA TYR A 104 -3.77 17.43 4.82
C TYR A 104 -4.32 18.75 4.25
N THR A 105 -3.95 19.85 4.90
CA THR A 105 -4.30 21.22 4.49
C THR A 105 -3.07 22.11 4.40
N GLY A 106 -3.20 23.29 3.80
CA GLY A 106 -2.13 24.28 3.75
C GLY A 106 -0.89 23.81 2.97
N SER A 107 0.30 24.09 3.51
CA SER A 107 1.58 23.76 2.88
C SER A 107 1.87 22.26 2.80
N GLU A 108 1.33 21.45 3.71
CA GLU A 108 1.57 19.99 3.78
C GLU A 108 0.73 19.19 2.78
N SER A 109 -0.25 19.83 2.14
CA SER A 109 -1.22 19.19 1.24
C SER A 109 -0.74 19.08 -0.22
N GLY A 110 0.53 19.38 -0.48
CA GLY A 110 1.05 19.55 -1.84
C GLY A 110 0.34 20.69 -2.57
N LYS A 111 0.44 20.71 -3.89
CA LYS A 111 -0.16 21.75 -4.75
C LYS A 111 -1.48 21.33 -5.42
N SER A 112 -1.92 20.09 -5.20
CA SER A 112 -3.06 19.49 -5.89
C SER A 112 -4.11 18.94 -4.94
N LEU A 113 -5.36 18.93 -5.42
CA LEU A 113 -6.44 18.17 -4.80
C LEU A 113 -6.18 16.68 -5.01
N GLY A 114 -6.47 15.87 -4.00
CA GLY A 114 -6.14 14.46 -4.01
C GLY A 114 -6.87 13.71 -2.92
N TYR A 115 -7.29 12.49 -3.23
CA TYR A 115 -7.79 11.55 -2.23
C TYR A 115 -7.47 10.14 -2.68
N GLY A 116 -7.32 9.27 -1.70
CA GLY A 116 -6.98 7.88 -1.94
C GLY A 116 -7.06 7.07 -0.67
N ILE A 117 -6.95 5.76 -0.86
CA ILE A 117 -6.96 4.79 0.22
C ILE A 117 -5.89 3.74 -0.08
N SER A 118 -5.10 3.41 0.94
CA SER A 118 -4.16 2.30 0.94
C SER A 118 -4.56 1.35 2.05
N LEU A 119 -4.64 0.07 1.72
CA LEU A 119 -5.00 -1.02 2.63
C LEU A 119 -3.88 -2.06 2.64
N VAL A 120 -3.70 -2.66 3.81
CA VAL A 120 -2.59 -3.57 4.10
C VAL A 120 -3.15 -4.71 4.94
N ALA A 121 -3.05 -5.93 4.43
CA ALA A 121 -3.37 -7.14 5.17
C ALA A 121 -2.09 -7.71 5.78
N GLU A 122 -2.12 -7.96 7.09
CA GLU A 122 -1.04 -8.65 7.80
C GLU A 122 -1.47 -10.08 8.11
N THR A 123 -0.61 -11.04 7.81
CA THR A 123 -0.86 -12.47 8.05
C THR A 123 -0.16 -12.95 9.32
N THR A 124 -0.57 -14.13 9.80
CA THR A 124 0.04 -14.79 10.97
C THR A 124 1.51 -15.17 10.78
N THR A 125 1.94 -15.35 9.53
CA THR A 125 3.33 -15.69 9.16
C THR A 125 4.20 -14.46 8.89
N GLY A 126 3.63 -13.25 9.00
CA GLY A 126 4.32 -11.99 8.74
C GLY A 126 4.38 -11.59 7.27
N CYS A 127 3.65 -12.26 6.38
CA CYS A 127 3.39 -11.76 5.03
C CYS A 127 2.52 -10.51 5.08
N ILE A 128 2.83 -9.57 4.19
CA ILE A 128 2.12 -8.32 4.06
C ILE A 128 1.66 -8.19 2.61
N LEU A 129 0.37 -7.96 2.45
CA LEU A 129 -0.25 -7.74 1.15
C LEU A 129 -0.84 -6.33 1.14
N SER A 130 -0.49 -5.55 0.13
CA SER A 130 -0.97 -4.19 -0.03
C SER A 130 -1.90 -4.05 -1.20
N SER A 131 -2.83 -3.10 -1.09
CA SER A 131 -3.61 -2.62 -2.22
C SER A 131 -3.88 -1.14 -2.03
N GLU A 132 -3.88 -0.40 -3.12
CA GLU A 132 -4.15 1.02 -3.11
C GLU A 132 -5.06 1.42 -4.25
N CYS A 133 -5.82 2.47 -4.01
CA CYS A 133 -6.59 3.14 -5.04
C CYS A 133 -6.49 4.64 -4.82
N VAL A 134 -6.18 5.37 -5.89
CA VAL A 134 -5.99 6.82 -5.87
C VAL A 134 -6.90 7.42 -6.93
N ALA A 135 -7.57 8.51 -6.59
CA ALA A 135 -8.42 9.20 -7.54
C ALA A 135 -7.55 9.87 -8.62
N THR A 136 -7.81 9.52 -9.88
CA THR A 136 -7.17 10.17 -11.03
C THR A 136 -7.96 11.40 -11.42
N TYR A 137 -7.34 12.59 -11.33
CA TYR A 137 -7.95 13.82 -11.83
C TYR A 137 -7.68 13.99 -13.34
N SER A 138 -8.48 13.34 -14.17
CA SER A 138 -8.53 13.55 -15.62
C SER A 138 -9.50 14.70 -15.94
N GLY A 139 -9.02 15.95 -15.90
CA GLY A 139 -9.68 17.10 -16.54
C GLY A 139 -11.20 17.23 -16.37
N ALA A 140 -11.61 18.07 -15.42
CA ALA A 140 -12.96 18.64 -15.26
C ALA A 140 -14.14 17.74 -14.86
N TYR A 141 -14.25 16.44 -15.17
CA TYR A 141 -15.55 15.74 -14.91
C TYR A 141 -15.55 14.26 -14.49
N GLU A 142 -14.43 13.58 -14.28
CA GLU A 142 -14.47 12.24 -13.68
C GLU A 142 -14.08 12.29 -12.20
N LEU A 143 -14.98 12.81 -11.36
CA LEU A 143 -14.94 12.52 -9.93
C LEU A 143 -15.41 11.07 -9.76
N GLN A 144 -14.45 10.15 -9.71
CA GLN A 144 -14.73 8.78 -9.29
C GLN A 144 -15.43 8.82 -7.93
N LEU A 145 -16.51 8.05 -7.78
CA LEU A 145 -17.25 7.99 -6.52
C LEU A 145 -16.32 7.49 -5.42
N LEU A 146 -16.33 8.18 -4.27
CA LEU A 146 -15.52 7.83 -3.12
C LEU A 146 -15.82 6.43 -2.60
N GLU A 147 -17.09 6.07 -2.61
CA GLU A 147 -17.56 4.75 -2.24
C GLU A 147 -16.98 3.68 -3.16
N ASP A 148 -16.99 3.93 -4.47
CA ASP A 148 -16.42 3.00 -5.45
C ASP A 148 -14.91 2.86 -5.25
N LEU A 149 -14.21 3.95 -4.92
CA LEU A 149 -12.77 3.92 -4.67
C LEU A 149 -12.41 3.09 -3.42
N GLY A 150 -13.17 3.27 -2.33
CA GLY A 150 -13.04 2.46 -1.12
C GLY A 150 -13.36 0.98 -1.36
N MET A 151 -14.43 0.70 -2.10
CA MET A 151 -14.83 -0.66 -2.47
C MET A 151 -13.79 -1.31 -3.39
N GLN A 152 -13.29 -0.59 -4.39
CA GLN A 152 -12.26 -1.09 -5.31
C GLN A 152 -10.98 -1.46 -4.56
N ALA A 153 -10.49 -0.60 -3.66
CA ALA A 153 -9.31 -0.93 -2.86
C ALA A 153 -9.51 -2.19 -2.00
N ALA A 154 -10.68 -2.33 -1.36
CA ALA A 154 -11.01 -3.52 -0.59
C ALA A 154 -11.07 -4.78 -1.48
N MET A 155 -11.73 -4.70 -2.64
CA MET A 155 -11.85 -5.83 -3.58
C MET A 155 -10.50 -6.22 -4.18
N SER A 156 -9.66 -5.25 -4.52
CA SER A 156 -8.29 -5.48 -4.99
C SER A 156 -7.43 -6.15 -3.92
N LEU A 157 -7.53 -5.74 -2.66
CA LEU A 157 -6.86 -6.41 -1.55
C LEU A 157 -7.32 -7.87 -1.39
N LEU A 158 -8.62 -8.12 -1.46
CA LEU A 158 -9.17 -9.47 -1.41
C LEU A 158 -8.74 -10.32 -2.59
N GLN A 159 -8.57 -9.72 -3.77
CA GLN A 159 -8.02 -10.41 -4.94
C GLN A 159 -6.57 -10.81 -4.70
N GLU A 160 -5.72 -9.93 -4.15
CA GLU A 160 -4.33 -10.27 -3.79
C GLU A 160 -4.28 -11.40 -2.74
N ILE A 161 -5.14 -11.34 -1.71
CA ILE A 161 -5.27 -12.42 -0.72
C ILE A 161 -5.68 -13.74 -1.38
N LYS A 162 -6.65 -13.70 -2.31
CA LYS A 162 -7.11 -14.88 -3.04
C LYS A 162 -6.03 -15.50 -3.93
N LEU A 163 -5.10 -14.72 -4.45
CA LEU A 163 -3.98 -15.22 -5.24
C LEU A 163 -3.00 -16.07 -4.41
N GLY A 164 -2.97 -15.90 -3.07
CA GLY A 164 -2.29 -16.82 -2.15
C GLY A 164 -0.76 -16.83 -2.28
N GLY A 165 -0.16 -15.64 -2.41
CA GLY A 165 1.30 -15.44 -2.40
C GLY A 165 1.79 -14.83 -1.09
N VAL A 166 3.09 -14.96 -0.82
CA VAL A 166 3.73 -14.31 0.35
C VAL A 166 3.90 -12.79 0.17
N VAL A 167 3.81 -12.32 -1.08
CA VAL A 167 3.87 -10.91 -1.48
C VAL A 167 2.79 -10.64 -2.52
N ASP A 168 2.32 -9.41 -2.55
CA ASP A 168 1.40 -8.86 -3.56
C ASP A 168 2.09 -8.70 -4.92
N SER A 169 1.28 -8.61 -5.97
CA SER A 169 1.72 -8.50 -7.37
C SER A 169 2.78 -7.40 -7.59
N THR A 170 2.60 -6.22 -6.99
CA THR A 170 3.54 -5.09 -7.12
C THR A 170 4.93 -5.39 -6.56
N HIS A 171 5.05 -6.24 -5.53
CA HIS A 171 6.32 -6.52 -4.86
C HIS A 171 7.01 -7.82 -5.31
N GLN A 172 6.38 -8.60 -6.20
CA GLN A 172 6.98 -9.83 -6.73
C GLN A 172 8.34 -9.56 -7.41
N GLY A 173 8.44 -8.51 -8.22
CA GLY A 173 9.68 -8.14 -8.90
C GLY A 173 10.83 -7.83 -7.93
N LEU A 174 10.54 -7.09 -6.86
CA LEU A 174 11.52 -6.78 -5.82
C LEU A 174 11.96 -8.05 -5.07
N LEU A 175 11.02 -8.94 -4.74
CA LEU A 175 11.31 -10.21 -4.08
C LEU A 175 12.29 -11.05 -4.90
N PHE A 176 12.10 -11.15 -6.22
CA PHE A 176 12.98 -11.93 -7.08
C PHE A 176 14.39 -11.34 -7.19
N ILE A 177 14.50 -10.01 -7.27
CA ILE A 177 15.79 -9.32 -7.26
C ILE A 177 16.54 -9.61 -5.95
N LEU A 178 15.84 -9.53 -4.80
CA LEU A 178 16.44 -9.84 -3.50
C LEU A 178 16.90 -11.30 -3.42
N CYS A 179 16.12 -12.25 -3.94
CA CYS A 179 16.51 -13.66 -4.01
C CYS A 179 17.75 -13.88 -4.90
N ALA A 180 17.87 -13.15 -6.01
CA ALA A 180 19.01 -13.24 -6.92
C ALA A 180 20.31 -12.65 -6.35
N LEU A 181 20.20 -11.68 -5.44
CA LEU A 181 21.33 -11.04 -4.75
C LEU A 181 21.86 -11.86 -3.57
N CYS A 182 21.16 -12.92 -3.16
CA CYS A 182 21.65 -13.84 -2.14
C CYS A 182 22.93 -14.56 -2.60
N PRO A 183 23.83 -14.92 -1.67
CA PRO A 183 24.98 -15.79 -1.94
C PRO A 183 24.50 -17.15 -2.48
N LYS A 184 25.41 -17.95 -3.02
CA LYS A 184 25.12 -19.25 -3.66
C LYS A 184 24.39 -20.22 -2.71
N ASP A 185 23.08 -20.12 -2.69
CA ASP A 185 22.15 -20.90 -1.89
C ASP A 185 20.75 -20.84 -2.54
N VAL A 186 19.86 -21.76 -2.18
CA VAL A 186 18.54 -21.91 -2.80
C VAL A 186 17.48 -21.14 -2.02
N SER A 187 16.95 -20.08 -2.61
CA SER A 187 15.76 -19.39 -2.09
C SER A 187 14.49 -20.10 -2.56
N LYS A 188 13.53 -20.31 -1.65
CA LYS A 188 12.22 -20.94 -1.94
C LYS A 188 11.13 -19.94 -1.58
N VAL A 189 10.39 -19.46 -2.58
CA VAL A 189 9.32 -18.48 -2.37
C VAL A 189 8.02 -18.93 -3.03
N ARG A 190 6.88 -18.69 -2.37
CA ARG A 190 5.55 -18.91 -2.93
C ARG A 190 4.94 -17.58 -3.38
N VAL A 191 4.75 -17.41 -4.68
CA VAL A 191 4.09 -16.23 -5.25
C VAL A 191 2.70 -16.59 -5.77
N GLY A 192 1.83 -15.58 -5.82
CA GLY A 192 0.54 -15.70 -6.50
C GLY A 192 0.70 -15.78 -8.02
N LYS A 193 -0.37 -15.47 -8.76
CA LYS A 193 -0.29 -15.36 -10.22
C LYS A 193 0.79 -14.33 -10.60
N LEU A 194 1.66 -14.71 -11.53
CA LEU A 194 2.70 -13.82 -12.06
C LEU A 194 2.05 -12.66 -12.82
N SER A 195 2.46 -11.44 -12.47
CA SER A 195 2.05 -10.17 -13.09
C SER A 195 3.17 -9.58 -13.95
#